data_AF-A0A9B0F109-F1
#
_entry.id   AF-A0A9B0F109-F1
#
_cell.length_a   1.000
_cell.length_b   1.000
_cell.length_c   1.000
_cell.angle_alpha   90.00
_cell.angle_beta   90.00
_cell.angle_gamma   90.00
#
_symmetry.space_group_name_H-M   'P 1'
#
loop_
_entity.id
_entity.type
_entity.pdbx_description
1 polymer ?
#
loop_
_entity_poly.entity_id
_entity_poly.type
_entity_poly.pdbx_seq_one_letter_code
_entity_poly.pdbx_strand_id
1 'polypeptide(L)'
;MAASPTGGVKAMNIGGRLVRERERLIGMTEEERAWRARYLKSQILAPEEPLTTKEYYRHYYNPLRRLYRIPLNALERVLTPLMGNKNAIITRYVIAKCLMGLVILYGARYYYKYNTGDWTRQSGWMVRPTREARIPGTKDYKGLEKPKTFATYGFENSPI
;
A
#
# COMPACT_ATOMS: atom_id res chain seq x y z
N MET A 1 -47.09 16.63 19.43
CA MET A 1 -47.26 15.26 18.91
C MET A 1 -45.88 14.71 18.62
N ALA A 2 -45.46 13.64 19.30
CA ALA A 2 -44.14 13.05 19.06
C ALA A 2 -44.16 12.32 17.71
N ALA A 3 -43.27 12.70 16.79
CA ALA A 3 -43.13 12.02 15.50
C ALA A 3 -42.63 10.58 15.74
N SER A 4 -43.25 9.61 15.05
CA SER A 4 -42.78 8.21 15.07
C SER A 4 -41.31 8.17 14.59
N PRO A 5 -40.40 7.46 15.27
CA PRO A 5 -38.99 7.32 14.85
C PRO A 5 -38.83 6.77 13.42
N THR A 6 -39.87 6.13 12.88
CA THR A 6 -39.90 5.54 11.54
C THR A 6 -40.88 6.22 10.59
N GLY A 7 -41.33 7.44 10.92
CA GLY A 7 -42.18 8.25 10.02
C GLY A 7 -43.52 7.59 9.67
N GLY A 8 -44.05 6.73 10.55
CA GLY A 8 -45.30 5.99 10.31
C GLY A 8 -45.14 4.67 9.54
N VAL A 9 -43.91 4.29 9.17
CA VAL A 9 -43.62 2.99 8.54
C VAL A 9 -43.23 1.97 9.61
N LYS A 10 -43.65 0.70 9.43
CA LYS A 10 -43.28 -0.38 10.35
C LYS A 10 -41.76 -0.56 10.34
N ALA A 11 -41.12 -0.44 11.51
CA ALA A 11 -39.69 -0.71 11.66
C ALA A 11 -39.40 -2.16 11.23
N MET A 12 -38.68 -2.34 10.14
CA MET A 12 -38.24 -3.65 9.66
C MET A 12 -36.79 -3.87 10.07
N ASN A 13 -36.50 -5.02 10.67
CA ASN A 13 -35.13 -5.41 10.99
C ASN A 13 -34.42 -5.80 9.68
N ILE A 14 -33.27 -5.18 9.39
CA ILE A 14 -32.42 -5.53 8.24
C ILE A 14 -31.86 -6.94 8.41
N GLY A 15 -31.72 -7.39 9.66
CA GLY A 15 -31.32 -8.73 10.02
C GLY A 15 -32.41 -9.77 9.74
N GLY A 16 -32.13 -10.72 8.85
CA GLY A 16 -32.97 -11.91 8.67
C GLY A 16 -32.95 -12.85 9.86
N ARG A 17 -33.70 -13.96 9.77
CA ARG A 17 -33.82 -15.00 10.81
C ARG A 17 -32.48 -15.44 11.40
N LEU A 18 -31.47 -15.59 10.53
CA LEU A 18 -30.11 -16.00 10.89
C LEU A 18 -29.34 -14.99 11.76
N VAL A 19 -29.89 -13.84 12.13
CA VAL A 19 -29.25 -12.98 13.15
C VAL A 19 -29.36 -13.59 14.55
N ARG A 20 -30.39 -14.42 14.79
CA ARG A 20 -30.54 -15.16 16.05
C ARG A 20 -29.73 -16.45 16.02
N GLU A 21 -28.87 -16.66 17.02
CA GLU A 21 -28.00 -17.84 17.10
C GLU A 21 -28.78 -19.16 17.21
N ARG A 22 -29.89 -19.18 17.96
CA ARG A 22 -30.77 -20.35 18.07
C ARG A 22 -31.35 -20.79 16.72
N GLU A 23 -31.69 -19.82 15.88
CA GLU A 23 -32.22 -20.08 14.55
C GLU A 23 -31.17 -20.63 13.58
N ARG A 24 -29.88 -20.30 13.80
CA ARG A 24 -28.76 -20.86 13.05
C ARG A 24 -28.57 -22.35 13.34
N LEU A 25 -28.82 -22.79 14.57
CA LEU A 25 -28.68 -24.19 14.98
C LEU A 25 -29.71 -25.11 14.28
N ILE A 26 -30.86 -24.57 13.91
CA ILE A 26 -31.93 -25.28 13.17
C ILE A 26 -31.50 -25.55 11.71
N GLY A 27 -30.53 -24.78 11.19
CA GLY A 27 -30.04 -24.92 9.81
C GLY A 27 -30.90 -24.19 8.78
N MET A 28 -30.71 -24.55 7.50
CA MET A 28 -31.32 -23.85 6.36
C MET A 28 -32.66 -24.50 5.97
N THR A 29 -33.72 -23.70 5.92
CA THR A 29 -35.05 -24.18 5.47
C THR A 29 -35.03 -24.53 3.98
N GLU A 30 -36.06 -25.22 3.49
CA GLU A 30 -36.19 -25.54 2.07
C GLU A 30 -36.25 -24.27 1.21
N GLU A 31 -36.99 -23.26 1.66
CA GLU A 31 -37.09 -21.96 1.00
C GLU A 31 -35.75 -21.23 0.94
N GLU A 32 -34.99 -21.24 2.04
CA GLU A 32 -33.66 -20.65 2.09
C GLU A 32 -32.66 -21.42 1.22
N ARG A 33 -32.80 -22.74 1.11
CA ARG A 33 -31.99 -23.56 0.18
C ARG A 33 -32.31 -23.24 -1.27
N ALA A 34 -33.59 -23.08 -1.62
CA ALA A 34 -34.00 -22.64 -2.95
C ALA A 34 -33.46 -21.23 -3.27
N TRP A 35 -33.51 -20.31 -2.30
CA TRP A 35 -32.92 -18.97 -2.42
C TRP A 35 -31.40 -19.04 -2.61
N ARG A 36 -30.72 -19.86 -1.79
CA ARG A 36 -29.28 -20.07 -1.89
C ARG A 36 -28.88 -20.64 -3.26
N ALA A 37 -29.66 -21.56 -3.81
CA ALA A 37 -29.45 -22.09 -5.16
C ALA A 37 -29.59 -21.00 -6.23
N ARG A 38 -30.61 -20.13 -6.13
CA ARG A 38 -30.76 -18.97 -7.03
C ARG A 38 -29.60 -18.00 -6.91
N TYR A 39 -29.17 -17.69 -5.69
CA TYR A 39 -28.04 -16.83 -5.43
C TYR A 39 -26.74 -17.41 -6.00
N LEU A 40 -26.48 -18.70 -5.80
CA LEU A 40 -25.31 -19.37 -6.36
C LEU A 40 -25.33 -19.33 -7.89
N LYS A 41 -26.51 -19.56 -8.50
CA LYS A 41 -26.69 -19.44 -9.95
C LYS A 41 -26.44 -18.01 -10.43
N SER A 42 -26.81 -16.99 -9.66
CA SER A 42 -26.56 -15.58 -10.01
C SER A 42 -25.09 -15.19 -9.91
N GLN A 43 -24.23 -15.98 -9.26
CA GLN A 43 -22.78 -15.74 -9.24
C GLN A 43 -22.08 -16.27 -10.50
N ILE A 44 -22.78 -17.03 -11.35
CA ILE A 44 -22.23 -17.51 -12.62
C ILE A 44 -22.22 -16.33 -13.58
N LEU A 45 -21.01 -15.86 -13.92
CA LEU A 45 -20.81 -14.77 -14.86
C LEU A 45 -21.18 -15.19 -16.29
N ALA A 46 -21.47 -14.21 -17.14
CA ALA A 46 -21.68 -14.47 -18.56
C ALA A 46 -20.40 -15.03 -19.19
N PRO A 47 -20.50 -15.92 -20.20
CA PRO A 47 -19.32 -16.54 -20.82
C PRO A 47 -18.41 -15.53 -21.52
N GLU A 48 -18.92 -14.35 -21.85
CA GLU A 48 -18.19 -13.26 -22.51
C GLU A 48 -17.35 -12.42 -21.52
N GLU A 49 -17.59 -12.57 -20.22
CA GLU A 49 -16.90 -11.80 -19.19
C GLU A 49 -15.61 -12.50 -18.75
N PRO A 50 -14.49 -11.77 -18.57
CA PRO A 50 -14.36 -10.32 -18.56
C PRO A 50 -14.02 -9.70 -19.93
N LEU A 51 -14.73 -8.62 -20.30
CA LEU A 51 -14.45 -7.83 -21.48
C LEU A 51 -13.15 -7.02 -21.30
N THR A 52 -12.09 -7.38 -22.04
CA THR A 52 -10.78 -6.70 -22.00
C THR A 52 -10.54 -5.90 -23.29
N THR A 53 -11.39 -4.91 -23.55
CA THR A 53 -11.25 -4.05 -24.74
C THR A 53 -10.02 -3.13 -24.64
N LYS A 54 -9.43 -2.80 -25.80
CA LYS A 54 -8.28 -1.86 -25.87
C LYS A 54 -8.65 -0.46 -25.37
N GLU A 55 -9.91 -0.08 -25.49
CA GLU A 55 -10.46 1.19 -25.02
C GLU A 55 -10.36 1.30 -23.50
N TYR A 56 -10.60 0.19 -22.79
CA TYR A 56 -10.46 0.15 -21.34
C TYR A 56 -9.06 0.57 -20.89
N TYR A 57 -8.01 0.09 -21.55
CA TYR A 57 -6.63 0.50 -21.27
C TYR A 57 -6.38 1.99 -21.53
N ARG A 58 -6.99 2.56 -22.57
CA ARG A 58 -6.85 3.97 -22.94
C ARG A 58 -7.55 4.90 -21.94
N HIS A 59 -8.75 4.54 -21.50
CA HIS A 59 -9.53 5.32 -20.54
C HIS A 59 -9.03 5.16 -19.10
N TYR A 60 -8.52 3.99 -18.73
CA TYR A 60 -8.05 3.73 -17.38
C TYR A 60 -6.70 4.39 -17.06
N TYR A 61 -5.85 4.64 -18.07
CA TYR A 61 -4.50 5.20 -17.86
C TYR A 61 -4.21 6.49 -18.64
N ASN A 62 -3.79 7.51 -17.90
CA ASN A 62 -3.32 8.80 -18.44
C ASN A 62 -2.14 8.59 -19.43
N PRO A 63 -1.94 9.48 -20.43
CA PRO A 63 -0.85 9.38 -21.41
C PRO A 63 0.54 9.20 -20.79
N LEU A 64 0.87 9.99 -19.76
CA LEU A 64 2.15 9.89 -19.03
C LEU A 64 2.32 8.51 -18.39
N ARG A 65 1.23 7.98 -17.83
CA ARG A 65 1.20 6.64 -17.23
C ARG A 65 1.32 5.53 -18.25
N ARG A 66 0.83 5.74 -19.47
CA ARG A 66 1.04 4.81 -20.57
C ARG A 66 2.51 4.80 -21.01
N LEU A 67 3.13 5.97 -21.14
CA LEU A 67 4.50 6.12 -21.61
C LEU A 67 5.53 5.34 -20.77
N TYR A 68 5.59 5.57 -19.45
CA TYR A 68 6.57 4.85 -18.61
C TYR A 68 6.24 3.36 -18.43
N ARG A 69 5.05 2.91 -18.80
CA ARG A 69 4.64 1.50 -18.72
C ARG A 69 4.99 0.69 -19.95
N ILE A 70 5.25 1.33 -21.10
CA ILE A 70 5.61 0.67 -22.36
C ILE A 70 6.65 -0.46 -22.17
N PRO A 71 7.81 -0.24 -21.51
CA PRO A 71 8.83 -1.28 -21.42
C PRO A 71 8.35 -2.50 -20.64
N LEU A 72 7.71 -2.28 -19.49
CA LEU A 72 7.22 -3.38 -18.65
C LEU A 72 6.01 -4.08 -19.26
N ASN A 73 5.19 -3.40 -20.07
CA ASN A 73 4.14 -4.05 -20.86
C ASN A 73 4.72 -4.92 -21.99
N ALA A 74 5.90 -4.59 -22.55
CA ALA A 74 6.58 -5.45 -23.50
C ALA A 74 7.11 -6.72 -22.80
N LEU A 75 7.70 -6.55 -21.62
CA LEU A 75 8.11 -7.68 -20.77
C LEU A 75 6.93 -8.59 -20.40
N GLU A 76 5.79 -8.00 -20.00
CA GLU A 76 4.58 -8.76 -19.69
C GLU A 76 4.17 -9.63 -20.89
N ARG A 77 4.11 -9.05 -22.10
CA ARG A 77 3.74 -9.77 -23.33
C ARG A 77 4.65 -10.95 -23.65
N VAL A 78 5.94 -10.84 -23.34
CA VAL A 78 6.91 -11.94 -23.52
C VAL A 78 6.72 -13.03 -22.46
N LEU A 79 6.35 -12.68 -21.23
CA LEU A 79 6.11 -13.63 -20.14
C LEU A 79 4.73 -14.31 -20.21
N THR A 80 3.75 -13.67 -20.84
CA THR A 80 2.38 -14.18 -20.98
C THR A 80 2.30 -15.63 -21.46
N PRO A 81 2.97 -16.05 -22.56
CA PRO A 81 2.89 -17.44 -23.03
C PRO A 81 3.52 -18.46 -22.08
N LEU A 82 4.45 -18.05 -21.22
CA LEU A 82 5.18 -18.95 -20.30
C LEU A 82 4.42 -19.16 -18.98
N MET A 83 3.87 -18.10 -18.41
CA MET A 83 3.32 -18.12 -17.03
C MET A 83 1.80 -17.94 -16.98
N GLY A 84 1.17 -17.61 -18.10
CA GLY A 84 -0.24 -17.23 -18.19
C GLY A 84 -0.52 -15.77 -17.80
N ASN A 85 -1.68 -15.25 -18.22
CA ASN A 85 -2.06 -13.84 -18.07
C ASN A 85 -1.97 -13.32 -16.63
N LYS A 86 -2.55 -14.05 -15.67
CA LYS A 86 -2.62 -13.59 -14.26
C LYS A 86 -1.23 -13.44 -13.66
N ASN A 87 -0.37 -14.46 -13.85
CA ASN A 87 0.98 -14.45 -13.30
C ASN A 87 1.86 -13.41 -13.99
N ALA A 88 1.75 -13.24 -15.32
CA ALA A 88 2.50 -12.21 -16.05
C ALA A 88 2.15 -10.78 -15.58
N ILE A 89 0.88 -10.51 -15.28
CA ILE A 89 0.45 -9.22 -14.73
C ILE A 89 1.05 -8.99 -13.35
N ILE A 90 1.05 -10.01 -12.49
CA ILE A 90 1.60 -9.94 -11.12
C ILE A 90 3.11 -9.71 -11.20
N THR A 91 3.84 -10.47 -12.02
CA THR A 91 5.29 -10.32 -12.15
C THR A 91 5.66 -8.94 -12.66
N ARG A 92 4.99 -8.44 -13.71
CA ARG A 92 5.17 -7.05 -14.18
C ARG A 92 4.95 -6.04 -13.06
N TYR A 93 3.89 -6.20 -12.27
CA TYR A 93 3.55 -5.28 -11.19
C TYR A 93 4.63 -5.27 -10.09
N VAL A 94 5.08 -6.44 -9.64
CA VAL A 94 6.14 -6.58 -8.63
C VAL A 94 7.43 -5.96 -9.14
N ILE A 95 7.87 -6.32 -10.36
CA ILE A 95 9.08 -5.75 -10.98
C ILE A 95 8.99 -4.23 -11.07
N ALA A 96 7.85 -3.67 -11.50
CA ALA A 96 7.65 -2.23 -11.56
C ALA A 96 7.85 -1.56 -10.19
N LYS A 97 7.26 -2.13 -9.13
CA LYS A 97 7.36 -1.58 -7.78
C LYS A 97 8.76 -1.72 -7.19
N CYS A 98 9.43 -2.83 -7.43
CA CYS A 98 10.82 -3.03 -7.04
C CYS A 98 11.73 -2.01 -7.73
N LEU A 99 11.59 -1.80 -9.05
CA LEU A 99 12.37 -0.80 -9.79
C LEU A 99 12.13 0.62 -9.26
N MET A 100 10.86 1.00 -9.05
CA MET A 100 10.54 2.30 -8.45
C MET A 100 11.15 2.45 -7.05
N GLY A 101 11.06 1.40 -6.22
CA GLY A 101 11.65 1.37 -4.89
C GLY A 101 13.16 1.52 -4.91
N LEU A 102 13.85 0.84 -5.83
CA LEU A 102 15.30 0.95 -6.01
C LEU A 102 15.70 2.36 -6.43
N VAL A 103 15.00 2.97 -7.41
CA VAL A 103 15.28 4.33 -7.85
C VAL A 103 15.13 5.33 -6.70
N ILE A 104 14.05 5.21 -5.91
CA ILE A 104 13.83 6.07 -4.74
C ILE A 104 14.92 5.84 -3.68
N LEU A 105 15.26 4.58 -3.39
CA LEU A 105 16.24 4.24 -2.36
C LEU A 105 17.64 4.73 -2.73
N TYR A 106 18.11 4.43 -3.94
CA TYR A 106 19.41 4.90 -4.42
C TYR A 106 19.44 6.42 -4.57
N GLY A 107 18.37 7.02 -5.10
CA GLY A 107 18.25 8.48 -5.21
C GLY A 107 18.31 9.16 -3.86
N ALA A 108 17.55 8.67 -2.88
CA ALA A 108 17.57 9.17 -1.50
C ALA A 108 18.94 8.97 -0.86
N ARG A 109 19.58 7.79 -1.04
CA ARG A 109 20.90 7.52 -0.46
C ARG A 109 21.99 8.39 -1.06
N TYR A 110 21.98 8.58 -2.37
CA TYR A 110 22.90 9.45 -3.09
C TYR A 110 22.71 10.89 -2.64
N TYR A 111 21.46 11.37 -2.61
CA TYR A 111 21.14 12.72 -2.13
C TYR A 111 21.60 12.92 -0.69
N TYR A 112 21.28 11.99 0.22
CA TYR A 112 21.77 12.01 1.60
C TYR A 112 23.30 12.08 1.66
N LYS A 113 24.03 11.28 0.89
CA LYS A 113 25.50 11.22 0.99
C LYS A 113 26.20 12.51 0.54
N TYR A 114 25.69 13.16 -0.49
CA TYR A 114 26.38 14.30 -1.14
C TYR A 114 25.72 15.66 -0.88
N ASN A 115 24.50 15.67 -0.33
CA ASN A 115 23.72 16.85 -0.02
C ASN A 115 23.22 16.83 1.44
N THR A 116 23.98 16.22 2.36
CA THR A 116 23.80 16.48 3.79
C THR A 116 24.10 17.94 4.08
N GLY A 117 23.26 18.57 4.90
CA GLY A 117 23.47 19.94 5.35
C GLY A 117 24.59 20.00 6.37
N ASP A 118 25.65 20.74 6.05
CA ASP A 118 26.76 21.08 6.93
C ASP A 118 26.76 22.59 7.20
N TRP A 119 27.58 23.05 8.14
CA TRP A 119 27.71 24.48 8.48
C TRP A 119 28.04 25.39 7.28
N THR A 120 28.62 24.84 6.19
CA THR A 120 28.98 25.57 4.97
C THR A 120 27.83 25.75 3.97
N ARG A 121 26.72 25.02 4.12
CA ARG A 121 25.63 24.97 3.13
C ARG A 121 24.27 25.13 3.79
N GLN A 122 23.43 26.01 3.24
CA GLN A 122 22.07 26.24 3.72
C GLN A 122 21.06 25.18 3.21
N SER A 123 21.39 24.45 2.15
CA SER A 123 20.53 23.44 1.52
C SER A 123 20.96 22.02 1.90
N GLY A 124 20.00 21.09 1.91
CA GLY A 124 20.28 19.66 2.10
C GLY A 124 19.47 19.03 3.22
N TRP A 125 19.67 17.74 3.44
CA TRP A 125 19.08 17.07 4.58
C TRP A 125 19.91 17.31 5.84
N MET A 126 19.31 17.99 6.81
CA MET A 126 19.91 18.18 8.13
C MET A 126 19.67 16.94 9.00
N VAL A 127 20.75 16.21 9.26
CA VAL A 127 20.71 14.99 10.07
C VAL A 127 21.14 15.35 11.49
N ARG A 128 20.25 15.14 12.46
CA ARG A 128 20.55 15.33 13.88
C ARG A 128 20.35 13.99 14.59
N PRO A 129 21.39 13.13 14.64
CA PRO A 129 21.27 11.87 15.34
C PRO A 129 21.08 12.14 16.83
N THR A 130 20.14 11.43 17.44
CA THR A 130 20.08 11.36 18.90
C THR A 130 21.31 10.63 19.40
N ARG A 131 21.85 11.05 20.54
CA ARG A 131 22.99 10.38 21.17
C ARG A 131 22.63 8.91 21.47
N GLU A 132 23.58 8.01 21.20
CA GLU A 132 23.45 6.60 21.55
C GLU A 132 23.37 6.40 23.08
N ALA A 133 22.71 5.32 23.50
CA ALA A 133 22.60 4.96 24.91
C ALA A 133 23.98 4.55 25.45
N ARG A 134 24.47 5.27 26.46
CA ARG A 134 25.75 5.00 27.12
C ARG A 134 25.50 4.39 28.50
N ILE A 135 25.58 3.07 28.56
CA ILE A 135 25.32 2.31 29.78
C ILE A 135 26.68 1.93 30.39
N PRO A 136 26.98 2.31 31.64
CA PRO A 136 28.19 1.87 32.31
C PRO A 136 28.32 0.34 32.30
N GLY A 137 29.51 -0.18 31.98
CA GLY A 137 29.78 -1.61 31.94
C GLY A 137 29.64 -2.29 30.57
N THR A 138 29.20 -1.58 29.53
CA THR A 138 29.30 -2.08 28.14
C THR A 138 30.67 -1.79 27.54
N LYS A 139 31.11 -2.60 26.57
CA LYS A 139 32.40 -2.42 25.88
C LYS A 139 32.54 -1.04 25.23
N ASP A 140 31.42 -0.45 24.80
CA ASP A 140 31.37 0.82 24.07
C ASP A 140 31.23 2.04 25.00
N TYR A 141 31.26 1.85 26.32
CA TYR A 141 31.13 2.94 27.29
C TYR A 141 32.43 3.75 27.39
N LYS A 142 32.46 4.90 26.70
CA LYS A 142 33.59 5.85 26.71
C LYS A 142 33.59 6.84 27.90
N GLY A 143 32.72 6.65 28.89
CA GLY A 143 32.59 7.57 30.03
C GLY A 143 31.72 8.80 29.77
N LEU A 144 31.79 9.77 30.70
CA LEU A 144 31.06 11.04 30.65
C LEU A 144 31.75 12.02 29.70
N GLU A 145 31.13 12.33 28.58
CA GLU A 145 31.58 13.39 27.67
C GLU A 145 30.93 14.73 28.02
N LYS A 146 31.68 15.82 27.82
CA LYS A 146 31.14 17.17 27.99
C LYS A 146 30.09 17.45 26.91
N PRO A 147 28.91 17.99 27.26
CA PRO A 147 27.91 18.35 26.26
C PRO A 147 28.42 19.50 25.40
N LYS A 148 28.10 19.46 24.10
CA LYS A 148 28.34 20.59 23.20
C LYS A 148 27.36 21.71 23.55
N THR A 149 27.87 22.92 23.74
CA THR A 149 27.07 24.08 24.12
C THR A 149 26.21 24.60 22.95
N PHE A 150 26.66 24.38 21.72
CA PHE A 150 26.00 24.87 20.50
C PHE A 150 25.85 23.75 19.45
N ALA A 151 24.84 23.88 18.59
CA ALA A 151 24.67 23.02 17.42
C ALA A 151 25.64 23.47 16.33
N THR A 152 26.85 22.90 16.32
CA THR A 152 27.96 23.31 15.45
C THR A 152 27.87 22.77 14.02
N TYR A 153 26.95 21.84 13.71
CA TYR A 153 26.75 21.28 12.34
C TYR A 153 28.05 20.90 11.60
N GLY A 154 29.00 20.29 12.33
CA GLY A 154 30.29 19.89 11.77
C GLY A 154 31.33 21.00 11.65
N PHE A 155 31.08 22.19 12.21
CA PHE A 155 32.06 23.30 12.25
C PHE A 155 33.37 22.90 12.95
N GLU A 156 33.31 22.01 13.92
CA GLU A 156 34.51 21.45 14.58
C GLU A 156 35.45 20.72 13.60
N ASN A 157 34.94 20.26 12.46
CA ASN A 157 35.73 19.63 11.39
C ASN A 157 36.17 20.66 10.32
N SER A 158 35.94 21.94 10.56
CA SER A 158 36.36 22.98 9.62
C SER A 158 37.89 23.12 9.64
N PRO A 159 38.50 23.51 8.51
CA PRO A 159 39.95 23.74 8.43
C PRO A 159 40.39 25.08 9.08
N ILE A 160 39.47 25.82 9.71
CA ILE A 160 39.68 27.16 10.27
C ILE A 160 39.61 27.10 11.80
#